data_AF-A0A7K0WYN3-F1
#
_entry.id   AF-A0A7K0WYN3-F1
#
_cell.length_a   1.000
_cell.length_b   1.000
_cell.length_c   1.000
_cell.angle_alpha   90.00
_cell.angle_beta   90.00
_cell.angle_gamma   90.00
#
_symmetry.space_group_name_H-M   'P 1'
#
loop_
_entity.id
_entity.type
_entity.pdbx_description
1 polymer ?
#
loop_
_entity_poly.entity_id
_entity_poly.type
_entity_poly.pdbx_seq_one_letter_code
_entity_poly.pdbx_strand_id
1 'polypeptide(L)'
;MSAPDPGAARATAWVAHLRAGGTTPWAAWTGTTDGPAPRVLPGAQQLELLRRLNEVGPVPGDLTERVLAASAAGRGRPDQELVGSRPPSEFGPPPVDPADLPAEELLRVAALLLAEDLAAADTGAPEDDDLRRLAADAARRVRRRAAWHRPWRTRYRLVGDPWRADVLRRDLVARGRPPGGRGALVLVVADDLATMLADLWTDRCFSTGVAVPAWGAWLDSLAGARRVARGADPAAVAARWAPGVGRDRIRIVLDDRALADLLGVDEVAARPVLPAHAVELARLVSGALGLLVTPEPGRRLMREVLLPRLLEQAARTGGPPLGVPPEHHRWVHRRSLRLRDAVRAGDYPVLGQVEDLVSRPRVLAARAPAPAAVADDRVLALAADLLLGRTGPDGTAQGQAAAQGQAGPGRARREEQA
;
A
#
# COMPACT_ATOMS: atom_id res chain seq x y z
N MET A 1 32.50 41.04 -1.64
CA MET A 1 31.15 40.57 -2.00
C MET A 1 31.28 39.78 -3.29
N SER A 2 31.15 38.46 -3.25
CA SER A 2 31.17 37.64 -4.47
C SER A 2 29.95 37.97 -5.32
N ALA A 3 30.12 38.06 -6.64
CA ALA A 3 29.02 38.24 -7.57
C ALA A 3 27.98 37.11 -7.41
N PRO A 4 26.68 37.38 -7.59
CA PRO A 4 25.66 36.35 -7.51
C PRO A 4 25.92 35.26 -8.54
N ASP A 5 25.95 33.99 -8.10
CA ASP A 5 26.09 32.84 -8.98
C ASP A 5 24.83 32.75 -9.88
N PRO A 6 24.95 32.97 -11.20
CA PRO A 6 23.80 33.02 -12.11
C PRO A 6 23.03 31.69 -12.15
N GLY A 7 23.72 30.56 -11.95
CA GLY A 7 23.07 29.25 -11.85
C GLY A 7 22.17 29.15 -10.62
N ALA A 8 22.66 29.65 -9.48
CA ALA A 8 21.93 29.63 -8.22
C ALA A 8 20.74 30.60 -8.25
N ALA A 9 20.88 31.75 -8.91
CA ALA A 9 19.77 32.69 -9.13
C ALA A 9 18.66 32.09 -10.01
N ARG A 10 19.04 31.37 -11.09
CA ARG A 10 18.10 30.65 -11.95
C ARG A 10 17.37 29.53 -11.19
N ALA A 11 18.10 28.74 -10.41
CA ALA A 11 17.51 27.66 -9.60
C ALA A 11 16.55 28.22 -8.56
N THR A 12 16.91 29.31 -7.87
CA THR A 12 16.04 29.97 -6.89
C THR A 12 14.75 30.48 -7.53
N ALA A 13 14.84 31.08 -8.72
CA ALA A 13 13.67 31.51 -9.48
C ALA A 13 12.78 30.34 -9.87
N TRP A 14 13.36 29.20 -10.25
CA TRP A 14 12.60 28.00 -10.59
C TRP A 14 11.88 27.42 -9.38
N VAL A 15 12.52 27.38 -8.21
CA VAL A 15 11.86 26.98 -6.94
C VAL A 15 10.64 27.86 -6.68
N ALA A 16 10.76 29.17 -6.84
CA ALA A 16 9.63 30.10 -6.67
C ALA A 16 8.51 29.86 -7.69
N HIS A 17 8.87 29.58 -8.95
CA HIS A 17 7.91 29.20 -10.00
C HIS A 17 7.14 27.93 -9.65
N LEU A 18 7.84 26.88 -9.22
CA LEU A 18 7.20 25.63 -8.80
C LEU A 18 6.31 25.82 -7.57
N ARG A 19 6.74 26.62 -6.58
CA ARG A 19 5.89 27.00 -5.42
C ARG A 19 4.60 27.70 -5.84
N ALA A 20 4.64 28.48 -6.91
CA ALA A 20 3.47 29.17 -7.45
C ALA A 20 2.57 28.28 -8.34
N GLY A 21 2.86 26.98 -8.44
CA GLY A 21 2.10 26.03 -9.28
C GLY A 21 2.65 25.88 -10.70
N GLY A 22 3.85 26.37 -10.97
CA GLY A 22 4.49 26.24 -12.28
C GLY A 22 4.84 24.79 -12.65
N THR A 23 4.78 24.48 -13.94
CA THR A 23 5.05 23.12 -14.48
C THR A 23 6.22 23.07 -15.48
N THR A 24 6.85 24.22 -15.75
CA THR A 24 7.93 24.36 -16.74
C THR A 24 9.14 23.48 -16.39
N PRO A 25 9.58 22.58 -17.28
CA PRO A 25 10.80 21.78 -17.07
C PRO A 25 12.05 22.63 -16.91
N TRP A 26 13.03 22.12 -16.16
CA TRP A 26 14.30 22.83 -15.87
C TRP A 26 15.02 23.24 -17.15
N ALA A 27 15.20 22.34 -18.12
CA ALA A 27 15.84 22.63 -19.40
C ALA A 27 15.23 23.85 -20.13
N ALA A 28 13.92 24.05 -20.01
CA ALA A 28 13.19 25.14 -20.66
C ALA A 28 13.09 26.41 -19.79
N TRP A 29 13.46 26.35 -18.52
CA TRP A 29 13.34 27.47 -17.60
C TRP A 29 14.49 28.47 -17.76
N THR A 30 14.19 29.75 -17.96
CA THR A 30 15.19 30.81 -18.14
C THR A 30 15.09 31.95 -17.13
N GLY A 31 14.08 31.93 -16.25
CA GLY A 31 13.86 32.99 -15.25
C GLY A 31 14.96 33.05 -14.19
N THR A 32 15.23 34.25 -13.69
CA THR A 32 16.25 34.54 -12.66
C THR A 32 15.68 35.48 -11.60
N THR A 33 16.19 35.40 -10.37
CA THR A 33 15.83 36.33 -9.28
C THR A 33 16.99 37.24 -8.93
N ASP A 34 16.69 38.49 -8.60
CA ASP A 34 17.65 39.41 -8.00
C ASP A 34 17.80 39.13 -6.50
N GLY A 35 19.04 39.05 -6.02
CA GLY A 35 19.35 38.89 -4.59
C GLY A 35 20.24 37.69 -4.26
N PRO A 36 20.63 37.52 -2.98
CA PRO A 36 21.49 36.43 -2.56
C PRO A 36 20.75 35.09 -2.65
N ALA A 37 21.29 34.14 -3.43
CA ALA A 37 20.76 32.79 -3.50
C ALA A 37 20.96 32.05 -2.16
N PRO A 38 20.02 31.20 -1.75
CA PRO A 38 20.15 30.39 -0.53
C PRO A 38 21.35 29.43 -0.63
N ARG A 39 21.99 29.18 0.52
CA ARG A 39 23.17 28.30 0.62
C ARG A 39 22.84 26.84 0.30
N VAL A 40 21.60 26.41 0.49
CA VAL A 40 21.13 25.06 0.19
C VAL A 40 19.90 25.19 -0.68
N LEU A 41 19.91 24.48 -1.81
CA LEU A 41 18.77 24.36 -2.70
C LEU A 41 18.14 22.97 -2.51
N PRO A 42 16.82 22.83 -2.67
CA PRO A 42 16.20 21.52 -2.79
C PRO A 42 16.83 20.72 -3.95
N GLY A 43 16.91 19.41 -3.79
CA GLY A 43 17.45 18.53 -4.82
C GLY A 43 16.56 18.39 -6.05
N ALA A 44 17.13 17.84 -7.12
CA ALA A 44 16.44 17.57 -8.37
C ALA A 44 15.20 16.68 -8.18
N GLN A 45 15.26 15.73 -7.25
CA GLN A 45 14.14 14.82 -6.95
C GLN A 45 12.92 15.57 -6.39
N GLN A 46 13.13 16.47 -5.43
CA GLN A 46 12.08 17.27 -4.80
C GLN A 46 11.42 18.19 -5.82
N LEU A 47 12.24 18.82 -6.67
CA LEU A 47 11.77 19.79 -7.65
C LEU A 47 10.99 19.13 -8.78
N GLU A 48 11.45 17.99 -9.30
CA GLU A 48 10.70 17.25 -10.31
C GLU A 48 9.41 16.65 -9.74
N LEU A 49 9.43 16.14 -8.50
CA LEU A 49 8.20 15.66 -7.85
C LEU A 49 7.17 16.79 -7.73
N LEU A 50 7.58 17.98 -7.26
CA LEU A 50 6.68 19.14 -7.15
C LEU A 50 6.15 19.57 -8.53
N ARG A 51 7.00 19.58 -9.55
CA ARG A 51 6.59 19.90 -10.93
C ARG A 51 5.52 18.93 -11.44
N ARG A 52 5.68 17.62 -11.21
CA ARG A 52 4.70 16.60 -11.60
C ARG A 52 3.41 16.67 -10.77
N LEU A 53 3.50 17.03 -9.49
CA LEU A 53 2.31 17.29 -8.66
C LEU A 53 1.51 18.47 -9.22
N ASN A 54 2.17 19.56 -9.63
CA ASN A 54 1.55 20.72 -10.27
C ASN A 54 0.88 20.35 -11.62
N GLU A 55 1.41 19.37 -12.37
CA GLU A 55 0.76 18.87 -13.59
C GLU A 55 -0.55 18.12 -13.32
N VAL A 56 -0.64 17.44 -12.18
CA VAL A 56 -1.85 16.71 -11.77
C VAL A 56 -2.93 17.66 -11.24
N GLY A 57 -2.55 18.72 -10.53
CA GLY A 57 -3.47 19.76 -10.06
C GLY A 57 -2.85 20.72 -9.04
N PRO A 58 -3.67 21.62 -8.46
CA PRO A 58 -3.20 22.57 -7.45
C PRO A 58 -2.63 21.86 -6.22
N VAL A 59 -1.39 22.20 -5.86
CA VAL A 59 -0.69 21.63 -4.70
C VAL A 59 -0.91 22.54 -3.47
N PRO A 60 -1.43 22.03 -2.35
CA PRO A 60 -1.54 22.78 -1.10
C PRO A 60 -0.18 23.32 -0.63
N GLY A 61 -0.16 24.55 -0.10
CA GLY A 61 1.09 25.21 0.27
C GLY A 61 1.91 24.47 1.35
N ASP A 62 1.23 23.80 2.28
CA ASP A 62 1.86 22.93 3.28
C ASP A 62 2.53 21.71 2.64
N LEU A 63 1.87 21.05 1.67
CA LEU A 63 2.46 19.95 0.92
C LEU A 63 3.66 20.43 0.08
N THR A 64 3.56 21.60 -0.55
CA THR A 64 4.66 22.21 -1.30
C THR A 64 5.92 22.35 -0.44
N GLU A 65 5.79 22.94 0.76
CA GLU A 65 6.95 23.11 1.64
C GLU A 65 7.48 21.78 2.18
N ARG A 66 6.59 20.81 2.45
CA ARG A 66 7.02 19.44 2.83
C ARG A 66 7.80 18.75 1.71
N VAL A 67 7.37 18.86 0.46
CA VAL A 67 8.10 18.30 -0.69
C VAL A 67 9.48 18.93 -0.82
N LEU A 68 9.59 20.26 -0.70
CA LEU A 68 10.86 20.97 -0.83
C LEU A 68 11.82 20.70 0.33
N ALA A 69 11.30 20.42 1.52
CA ALA A 69 12.09 20.09 2.71
C ALA A 69 12.39 18.59 2.86
N ALA A 70 11.69 17.72 2.12
CA ALA A 70 11.86 16.28 2.21
C ALA A 70 13.27 15.88 1.80
N SER A 71 13.89 14.99 2.58
CA SER A 71 15.15 14.33 2.19
C SER A 71 14.82 12.90 1.78
N ALA A 72 15.21 12.47 0.59
CA ALA A 72 14.83 11.16 0.08
C ALA A 72 15.25 10.03 1.05
N ALA A 73 14.32 9.12 1.36
CA ALA A 73 14.63 8.00 2.25
C ALA A 73 15.67 7.05 1.60
N GLY A 74 16.78 6.80 2.30
CA GLY A 74 17.81 5.84 1.89
C GLY A 74 19.19 6.18 2.45
N ARG A 75 19.93 5.18 2.98
CA ARG A 75 21.28 5.44 3.49
C ARG A 75 22.24 5.81 2.36
N GLY A 76 22.97 6.92 2.52
CA GLY A 76 24.14 7.24 1.72
C GLY A 76 23.88 7.72 0.29
N ARG A 77 22.63 8.07 -0.06
CA ARG A 77 22.32 8.71 -1.34
C ARG A 77 21.93 10.16 -1.12
N PRO A 78 22.83 11.12 -1.42
CA PRO A 78 22.51 12.54 -1.28
C PRO A 78 21.49 12.97 -2.32
N ASP A 79 20.79 14.07 -2.03
CA ASP A 79 19.97 14.78 -3.01
C ASP A 79 20.84 15.18 -4.21
N GLN A 80 20.31 15.01 -5.42
CA GLN A 80 21.07 15.29 -6.65
C GLN A 80 20.98 16.78 -6.97
N GLU A 81 22.11 17.39 -7.32
CA GLU A 81 22.15 18.80 -7.71
C GLU A 81 21.59 19.00 -9.12
N LEU A 82 21.11 20.21 -9.42
CA LEU A 82 20.62 20.58 -10.74
C LEU A 82 21.78 20.91 -11.68
N VAL A 83 21.72 20.37 -12.90
CA VAL A 83 22.66 20.75 -13.97
C VAL A 83 22.69 22.26 -14.17
N GLY A 84 23.88 22.87 -14.06
CA GLY A 84 24.10 24.30 -14.26
C GLY A 84 23.59 25.21 -13.13
N SER A 85 23.16 24.67 -11.99
CA SER A 85 22.82 25.48 -10.81
C SER A 85 24.03 25.95 -10.01
N ARG A 86 25.12 25.17 -10.05
CA ARG A 86 26.39 25.42 -9.35
C ARG A 86 27.56 24.87 -10.16
N PRO A 87 28.79 25.31 -9.89
CA PRO A 87 29.98 24.66 -10.42
C PRO A 87 29.99 23.16 -10.03
N PRO A 88 30.43 22.26 -10.93
CA PRO A 88 30.47 20.83 -10.63
C PRO A 88 31.33 20.54 -9.39
N SER A 89 30.79 19.75 -8.46
CA SER A 89 31.55 19.22 -7.33
C SER A 89 32.44 18.05 -7.78
N GLU A 90 33.64 17.94 -7.22
CA GLU A 90 34.52 16.77 -7.40
C GLU A 90 34.01 15.53 -6.63
N PHE A 91 33.09 15.74 -5.68
CA PHE A 91 32.56 14.70 -4.79
C PHE A 91 31.04 14.63 -4.87
N GLY A 92 30.50 13.40 -4.91
CA GLY A 92 29.06 13.13 -4.96
C GLY A 92 28.56 12.71 -6.35
N PRO A 93 27.26 12.40 -6.48
CA PRO A 93 26.67 12.12 -7.78
C PRO A 93 26.72 13.37 -8.68
N PRO A 94 26.84 13.19 -10.02
CA PRO A 94 26.88 14.32 -10.93
C PRO A 94 25.54 15.09 -10.91
N PRO A 95 25.55 16.40 -11.18
CA PRO A 95 24.33 17.16 -11.38
C PRO A 95 23.50 16.59 -12.54
N VAL A 96 22.18 16.64 -12.40
CA VAL A 96 21.22 16.01 -13.33
C VAL A 96 20.20 17.03 -13.83
N ASP A 97 19.66 16.84 -15.04
CA ASP A 97 18.38 17.43 -15.38
C ASP A 97 17.27 16.68 -14.64
N PRO A 98 16.41 17.35 -13.86
CA PRO A 98 15.30 16.72 -13.17
C PRO A 98 14.37 15.89 -14.07
N ALA A 99 14.22 16.26 -15.34
CA ALA A 99 13.39 15.51 -16.28
C ALA A 99 13.97 14.13 -16.65
N ASP A 100 15.29 13.95 -16.50
CA ASP A 100 16.00 12.70 -16.80
C ASP A 100 16.04 11.76 -15.58
N LEU A 101 15.49 12.18 -14.44
CA LEU A 101 15.44 11.33 -13.25
C LEU A 101 14.54 10.11 -13.47
N PRO A 102 14.99 8.90 -13.09
CA PRO A 102 14.14 7.73 -13.11
C PRO A 102 13.01 7.90 -12.08
N ALA A 103 11.82 7.39 -12.40
CA ALA A 103 10.64 7.48 -11.54
C ALA A 103 10.88 6.92 -10.12
N GLU A 104 11.75 5.90 -9.97
CA GLU A 104 12.17 5.35 -8.69
C GLU A 104 12.74 6.43 -7.73
N GLU A 105 13.50 7.39 -8.25
CA GLU A 105 14.11 8.44 -7.44
C GLU A 105 13.05 9.38 -6.86
N LEU A 106 12.00 9.69 -7.63
CA LEU A 106 10.85 10.50 -7.19
C LEU A 106 9.95 9.71 -6.22
N LEU A 107 9.77 8.42 -6.48
CA LEU A 107 8.98 7.52 -5.65
C LEU A 107 9.53 7.40 -4.23
N ARG A 108 10.85 7.50 -4.02
CA ARG A 108 11.43 7.51 -2.67
C ARG A 108 11.02 8.73 -1.85
N VAL A 109 10.94 9.91 -2.50
CA VAL A 109 10.46 11.13 -1.84
C VAL A 109 8.96 11.03 -1.58
N ALA A 110 8.18 10.62 -2.58
CA ALA A 110 6.73 10.46 -2.44
C ALA A 110 6.34 9.43 -1.37
N ALA A 111 7.04 8.28 -1.31
CA ALA A 111 6.80 7.26 -0.32
C ALA A 111 7.14 7.71 1.11
N LEU A 112 8.16 8.55 1.28
CA LEU A 112 8.46 9.16 2.57
C LEU A 112 7.35 10.12 3.02
N LEU A 113 6.90 11.01 2.15
CA LEU A 113 5.81 11.94 2.46
C LEU A 113 4.51 11.21 2.84
N LEU A 114 4.16 10.15 2.09
CA LEU A 114 3.01 9.29 2.45
C LEU A 114 3.21 8.57 3.78
N ALA A 115 4.43 8.14 4.09
CA ALA A 115 4.74 7.54 5.39
C ALA A 115 4.62 8.54 6.54
N GLU A 116 5.04 9.79 6.34
CA GLU A 116 4.87 10.88 7.31
C GLU A 116 3.38 11.18 7.54
N ASP A 117 2.57 11.23 6.48
CA ASP A 117 1.10 11.39 6.58
C ASP A 117 0.47 10.26 7.42
N LEU A 118 0.91 9.01 7.21
CA LEU A 118 0.43 7.87 7.98
C LEU A 118 0.88 7.93 9.44
N ALA A 119 2.13 8.32 9.70
CA ALA A 119 2.64 8.48 11.07
C ALA A 119 1.92 9.60 11.82
N ALA A 120 1.61 10.71 11.14
CA ALA A 120 0.82 11.81 11.69
C ALA A 120 -0.64 11.41 11.96
N ALA A 121 -1.21 10.51 11.16
CA ALA A 121 -2.54 9.95 11.43
C ALA A 121 -2.58 9.09 12.70
N ASP A 122 -1.45 8.50 13.12
CA ASP A 122 -1.34 7.73 14.36
C ASP A 122 -1.35 8.63 15.60
N THR A 123 -0.64 9.76 15.54
CA THR A 123 -0.54 10.73 16.66
C THR A 123 -1.80 11.57 16.86
N GLY A 124 -2.66 11.67 15.83
CA GLY A 124 -3.96 12.34 15.91
C GLY A 124 -5.09 11.51 16.54
N ALA A 125 -4.89 10.20 16.76
CA ALA A 125 -5.83 9.40 17.54
C ALA A 125 -5.58 9.70 19.03
N PRO A 126 -6.54 10.25 19.79
CA PRO A 126 -6.34 10.49 21.21
C PRO A 126 -5.88 9.20 21.88
N GLU A 127 -4.84 9.29 22.72
CA GLU A 127 -4.41 8.26 23.66
C GLU A 127 -5.51 8.05 24.72
N ASP A 128 -6.66 7.59 24.27
CA ASP A 128 -7.73 7.15 25.14
C ASP A 128 -7.48 5.68 25.47
N ASP A 129 -6.31 5.43 26.07
CA ASP A 129 -5.86 4.10 26.44
C ASP A 129 -6.86 3.48 27.44
N ASP A 130 -7.50 4.32 28.26
CA ASP A 130 -8.58 3.95 29.17
C ASP A 130 -9.90 3.66 28.45
N LEU A 131 -10.31 4.47 27.48
CA LEU A 131 -11.51 4.21 26.67
C LEU A 131 -11.33 2.99 25.75
N ARG A 132 -10.13 2.76 25.22
CA ARG A 132 -9.74 1.54 24.50
C ARG A 132 -9.71 0.33 25.42
N ARG A 133 -9.19 0.45 26.65
CA ARG A 133 -9.24 -0.63 27.66
C ARG A 133 -10.66 -0.95 28.06
N LEU A 134 -11.50 0.05 28.31
CA LEU A 134 -12.92 -0.10 28.64
C LEU A 134 -13.71 -0.70 27.48
N ALA A 135 -13.47 -0.27 26.23
CA ALA A 135 -14.07 -0.85 25.03
C ALA A 135 -13.59 -2.28 24.80
N ALA A 136 -12.31 -2.57 25.02
CA ALA A 136 -11.77 -3.92 24.97
C ALA A 136 -12.36 -4.82 26.06
N ASP A 137 -12.59 -4.30 27.27
CA ASP A 137 -13.26 -5.01 28.36
C ASP A 137 -14.74 -5.22 28.12
N ALA A 138 -15.44 -4.24 27.55
CA ALA A 138 -16.81 -4.37 27.10
C ALA A 138 -16.91 -5.42 25.98
N ALA A 139 -16.02 -5.36 24.98
CA ALA A 139 -15.94 -6.37 23.92
C ALA A 139 -15.59 -7.76 24.47
N ARG A 140 -14.69 -7.88 25.47
CA ARG A 140 -14.41 -9.13 26.19
C ARG A 140 -15.65 -9.66 26.88
N ARG A 141 -16.43 -8.81 27.55
CA ARG A 141 -17.68 -9.18 28.23
C ARG A 141 -18.78 -9.60 27.25
N VAL A 142 -18.92 -8.90 26.13
CA VAL A 142 -19.84 -9.28 25.04
C VAL A 142 -19.41 -10.60 24.39
N ARG A 143 -18.10 -10.80 24.14
CA ARG A 143 -17.57 -12.09 23.63
C ARG A 143 -17.84 -13.24 24.60
N ARG A 144 -17.70 -13.02 25.91
CA ARG A 144 -18.04 -14.02 26.94
C ARG A 144 -19.55 -14.35 26.93
N ARG A 145 -20.43 -13.35 26.79
CA ARG A 145 -21.87 -13.57 26.62
C ARG A 145 -22.21 -14.29 25.31
N ALA A 146 -21.65 -13.86 24.18
CA ALA A 146 -21.87 -14.49 22.88
C ALA A 146 -21.37 -15.95 22.81
N ALA A 147 -20.26 -16.26 23.51
CA ALA A 147 -19.74 -17.62 23.65
C ALA A 147 -20.68 -18.56 24.42
N TRP A 148 -21.57 -18.02 25.26
CA TRP A 148 -22.57 -18.78 26.01
C TRP A 148 -23.85 -19.03 25.21
N HIS A 149 -24.07 -18.34 24.09
CA HIS A 149 -25.39 -18.34 23.47
C HIS A 149 -25.65 -19.42 22.42
N ARG A 150 -24.66 -20.16 21.87
CA ARG A 150 -24.97 -21.27 20.93
C ARG A 150 -23.94 -22.41 20.96
N PRO A 151 -24.22 -23.54 21.64
CA PRO A 151 -23.33 -24.71 21.69
C PRO A 151 -23.11 -25.40 20.32
N TRP A 152 -23.95 -25.08 19.33
CA TRP A 152 -23.97 -25.68 17.98
C TRP A 152 -23.05 -25.00 16.95
N ARG A 153 -22.18 -24.06 17.36
CA ARG A 153 -21.33 -23.31 16.43
C ARG A 153 -19.98 -23.99 16.19
N THR A 154 -19.58 -24.10 14.92
CA THR A 154 -18.24 -24.54 14.51
C THR A 154 -17.18 -23.58 15.04
N ARG A 155 -16.39 -24.03 16.02
CA ARG A 155 -15.20 -23.31 16.49
C ARG A 155 -14.07 -23.50 15.48
N TYR A 156 -13.32 -22.45 15.17
CA TYR A 156 -12.31 -22.52 14.11
C TYR A 156 -11.06 -21.69 14.40
N ARG A 157 -9.96 -21.98 13.71
CA ARG A 157 -8.73 -21.17 13.60
C ARG A 157 -8.38 -21.05 12.13
N LEU A 158 -8.15 -19.83 11.64
CA LEU A 158 -7.73 -19.55 10.27
C LEU A 158 -6.21 -19.45 10.17
N VAL A 159 -5.62 -20.26 9.30
CA VAL A 159 -4.18 -20.29 8.99
C VAL A 159 -4.00 -20.52 7.48
N GLY A 160 -2.76 -20.51 6.98
CA GLY A 160 -2.45 -20.70 5.56
C GLY A 160 -2.06 -19.37 4.92
N ASP A 161 -2.71 -19.02 3.83
CA ASP A 161 -2.56 -17.74 3.13
C ASP A 161 -2.85 -16.57 4.10
N PRO A 162 -1.85 -15.74 4.45
CA PRO A 162 -2.03 -14.70 5.45
C PRO A 162 -2.93 -13.55 4.98
N TRP A 163 -2.91 -13.19 3.69
CA TRP A 163 -3.72 -12.10 3.15
C TRP A 163 -5.20 -12.47 3.18
N ARG A 164 -5.53 -13.68 2.69
CA ARG A 164 -6.89 -14.21 2.70
C ARG A 164 -7.38 -14.48 4.13
N ALA A 165 -6.58 -15.15 4.96
CA ALA A 165 -6.97 -15.52 6.31
C ALA A 165 -7.21 -14.29 7.22
N ASP A 166 -6.50 -13.19 7.00
CA ASP A 166 -6.68 -11.97 7.77
C ASP A 166 -8.02 -11.27 7.47
N VAL A 167 -8.40 -11.20 6.19
CA VAL A 167 -9.68 -10.61 5.77
C VAL A 167 -10.85 -11.43 6.30
N LEU A 168 -10.79 -12.76 6.15
CA LEU A 168 -11.78 -13.68 6.71
C LEU A 168 -11.90 -13.51 8.23
N ARG A 169 -10.75 -13.37 8.93
CA ARG A 169 -10.74 -13.17 10.38
C ARG A 169 -11.43 -11.87 10.77
N ARG A 170 -11.11 -10.76 10.10
CA ARG A 170 -11.70 -9.44 10.38
C ARG A 170 -13.22 -9.44 10.17
N ASP A 171 -13.67 -9.96 9.03
CA ASP A 171 -15.11 -10.07 8.71
C ASP A 171 -15.86 -10.94 9.73
N LEU A 172 -15.36 -12.15 10.02
CA LEU A 172 -16.02 -13.03 10.98
C LEU A 172 -16.02 -12.46 12.41
N VAL A 173 -14.95 -11.79 12.83
CA VAL A 173 -14.91 -11.08 14.12
C VAL A 173 -15.93 -9.96 14.16
N ALA A 174 -16.06 -9.16 13.10
CA ALA A 174 -17.07 -8.09 12.99
C ALA A 174 -18.50 -8.65 13.09
N ARG A 175 -18.74 -9.86 12.54
CA ARG A 175 -20.00 -10.60 12.66
C ARG A 175 -20.19 -11.33 14.01
N GLY A 176 -19.35 -11.04 15.01
CA GLY A 176 -19.44 -11.65 16.34
C GLY A 176 -19.03 -13.13 16.40
N ARG A 177 -18.20 -13.59 15.44
CA ARG A 177 -17.68 -14.95 15.33
C ARG A 177 -16.15 -14.95 15.44
N PRO A 178 -15.56 -14.70 16.63
CA PRO A 178 -14.11 -14.69 16.78
C PRO A 178 -13.51 -16.11 16.66
N PRO A 179 -12.30 -16.26 16.08
CA PRO A 179 -11.62 -17.54 16.01
C PRO A 179 -11.20 -18.03 17.40
N GLY A 180 -11.10 -19.35 17.58
CA GLY A 180 -10.52 -20.02 18.74
C GLY A 180 -11.49 -20.91 19.52
N GLY A 181 -11.11 -21.22 20.76
CA GLY A 181 -11.82 -22.14 21.65
C GLY A 181 -11.24 -23.56 21.68
N ARG A 182 -11.53 -24.28 22.77
CA ARG A 182 -11.21 -25.71 22.88
C ARG A 182 -11.99 -26.47 21.81
N GLY A 183 -11.34 -27.41 21.13
CA GLY A 183 -12.00 -28.21 20.09
C GLY A 183 -12.07 -27.54 18.71
N ALA A 184 -11.52 -26.34 18.50
CA ALA A 184 -11.60 -25.64 17.22
C ALA A 184 -10.98 -26.41 16.03
N LEU A 185 -11.67 -26.38 14.88
CA LEU A 185 -11.12 -26.82 13.60
C LEU A 185 -9.99 -25.89 13.16
N VAL A 186 -8.94 -26.42 12.56
CA VAL A 186 -7.90 -25.63 11.90
C VAL A 186 -8.23 -25.58 10.42
N LEU A 187 -8.65 -24.42 9.95
CA LEU A 187 -8.99 -24.14 8.56
C LEU A 187 -7.75 -23.55 7.88
N VAL A 188 -7.12 -24.35 7.04
CA VAL A 188 -5.95 -23.97 6.23
C VAL A 188 -6.46 -23.38 4.93
N VAL A 189 -6.57 -22.06 4.88
CA VAL A 189 -7.04 -21.33 3.71
C VAL A 189 -5.93 -21.30 2.67
N ALA A 190 -6.26 -21.68 1.45
CA ALA A 190 -5.32 -21.81 0.34
C ALA A 190 -6.01 -21.46 -0.99
N ASP A 191 -5.18 -21.37 -2.02
CA ASP A 191 -5.58 -21.09 -3.40
C ASP A 191 -4.53 -21.71 -4.34
N ASP A 192 -4.60 -21.40 -5.64
CA ASP A 192 -3.52 -21.73 -6.56
C ASP A 192 -2.20 -21.05 -6.13
N LEU A 193 -1.07 -21.72 -6.39
CA LEU A 193 0.24 -21.29 -5.89
C LEU A 193 0.61 -19.85 -6.32
N ALA A 194 0.26 -19.43 -7.53
CA ALA A 194 0.55 -18.08 -8.00
C ALA A 194 -0.19 -17.02 -7.18
N THR A 195 -1.46 -17.29 -6.89
CA THR A 195 -2.29 -16.43 -6.05
C THR A 195 -1.77 -16.37 -4.62
N MET A 196 -1.44 -17.52 -4.00
CA MET A 196 -0.88 -17.53 -2.64
C MET A 196 0.49 -16.85 -2.55
N LEU A 197 1.31 -16.90 -3.61
CA LEU A 197 2.58 -16.17 -3.66
C LEU A 197 2.35 -14.66 -3.74
N ALA A 198 1.41 -14.22 -4.57
CA ALA A 198 1.03 -12.82 -4.70
C ALA A 198 0.45 -12.27 -3.38
N ASP A 199 -0.46 -13.02 -2.76
CA ASP A 199 -1.06 -12.69 -1.47
C ASP A 199 -0.01 -12.62 -0.36
N LEU A 200 0.94 -13.56 -0.32
CA LEU A 200 2.01 -13.55 0.67
C LEU A 200 2.95 -12.35 0.50
N TRP A 201 3.35 -12.01 -0.73
CA TRP A 201 4.17 -10.83 -0.96
C TRP A 201 3.41 -9.54 -0.65
N THR A 202 2.13 -9.47 -1.02
CA THR A 202 1.23 -8.37 -0.65
C THR A 202 1.14 -8.23 0.87
N ASP A 203 0.93 -9.32 1.62
CA ASP A 203 0.88 -9.29 3.08
C ASP A 203 2.16 -8.70 3.71
N ARG A 204 3.32 -9.03 3.14
CA ARG A 204 4.61 -8.48 3.54
C ARG A 204 4.74 -7.00 3.20
N CYS A 205 4.24 -6.55 2.04
CA CYS A 205 4.25 -5.14 1.65
C CYS A 205 3.41 -4.26 2.59
N PHE A 206 2.41 -4.85 3.25
CA PHE A 206 1.61 -4.20 4.30
C PHE A 206 2.12 -4.49 5.72
N SER A 207 3.39 -4.87 5.86
CA SER A 207 4.05 -5.07 7.16
C SER A 207 5.27 -4.17 7.24
N THR A 208 5.50 -3.56 8.40
CA THR A 208 6.67 -2.69 8.65
C THR A 208 7.76 -3.43 9.42
N GLY A 209 9.01 -2.97 9.30
CA GLY A 209 10.16 -3.48 10.06
C GLY A 209 11.02 -4.53 9.35
N VAL A 210 10.64 -4.97 8.15
CA VAL A 210 11.49 -5.82 7.30
C VAL A 210 11.44 -5.29 5.87
N ALA A 211 12.60 -5.00 5.29
CA ALA A 211 12.68 -4.62 3.89
C ALA A 211 12.16 -5.76 3.00
N VAL A 212 11.20 -5.43 2.12
CA VAL A 212 10.61 -6.38 1.19
C VAL A 212 11.23 -6.15 -0.19
N PRO A 213 11.90 -7.16 -0.78
CA PRO A 213 12.43 -7.06 -2.14
C PRO A 213 11.30 -6.80 -3.15
N ALA A 214 11.65 -6.18 -4.28
CA ALA A 214 10.76 -6.11 -5.43
C ALA A 214 10.27 -7.51 -5.83
N TRP A 215 9.08 -7.57 -6.42
CA TRP A 215 8.38 -8.82 -6.73
C TRP A 215 9.23 -9.85 -7.48
N GLY A 216 9.91 -9.44 -8.56
CA GLY A 216 10.80 -10.30 -9.35
C GLY A 216 11.95 -10.86 -8.52
N ALA A 217 12.70 -10.00 -7.83
CA ALA A 217 13.82 -10.42 -6.98
C ALA A 217 13.38 -11.35 -5.83
N TRP A 218 12.17 -11.15 -5.29
CA TRP A 218 11.60 -12.05 -4.29
C TRP A 218 11.29 -13.45 -4.87
N LEU A 219 10.73 -13.50 -6.08
CA LEU A 219 10.49 -14.76 -6.80
C LEU A 219 11.79 -15.45 -7.20
N ASP A 220 12.79 -14.71 -7.69
CA ASP A 220 14.14 -15.22 -7.99
C ASP A 220 14.74 -15.94 -6.77
N SER A 221 14.64 -15.31 -5.59
CA SER A 221 15.10 -15.91 -4.33
C SER A 221 14.41 -17.24 -4.02
N LEU A 222 13.10 -17.34 -4.23
CA LEU A 222 12.33 -18.57 -3.99
C LEU A 222 12.64 -19.65 -5.04
N ALA A 223 12.71 -19.26 -6.31
CA ALA A 223 12.99 -20.14 -7.43
C ALA A 223 14.42 -20.71 -7.33
N GLY A 224 15.41 -19.86 -7.05
CA GLY A 224 16.81 -20.24 -6.85
C GLY A 224 16.98 -21.21 -5.68
N ALA A 225 16.31 -20.94 -4.54
CA ALA A 225 16.31 -21.84 -3.39
C ALA A 225 15.39 -23.08 -3.54
N ARG A 226 14.67 -23.20 -4.67
CA ARG A 226 13.72 -24.29 -4.98
C ARG A 226 12.69 -24.56 -3.86
N ARG A 227 12.29 -23.51 -3.13
CA ARG A 227 11.40 -23.60 -1.96
C ARG A 227 10.10 -22.84 -2.19
N VAL A 228 9.05 -23.21 -1.47
CA VAL A 228 7.85 -22.38 -1.33
C VAL A 228 7.85 -21.77 0.05
N ALA A 229 7.49 -20.49 0.11
CA ALA A 229 7.35 -19.82 1.39
C ALA A 229 6.18 -20.44 2.16
N ARG A 230 6.34 -20.59 3.48
CA ARG A 230 5.43 -21.37 4.34
C ARG A 230 3.97 -20.94 4.29
N GLY A 231 3.68 -19.66 4.04
CA GLY A 231 2.30 -19.16 3.87
C GLY A 231 1.60 -19.65 2.60
N ALA A 232 2.37 -20.09 1.60
CA ALA A 232 1.89 -20.63 0.32
C ALA A 232 2.08 -22.16 0.22
N ASP A 233 2.30 -22.84 1.35
CA ASP A 233 2.44 -24.30 1.44
C ASP A 233 1.39 -24.87 2.42
N PRO A 234 0.12 -25.05 1.98
CA PRO A 234 -0.95 -25.59 2.82
C PRO A 234 -0.62 -26.97 3.41
N ALA A 235 0.11 -27.83 2.69
CA ALA A 235 0.52 -29.14 3.20
C ALA A 235 1.48 -29.00 4.40
N ALA A 236 2.51 -28.14 4.29
CA ALA A 236 3.42 -27.86 5.39
C ALA A 236 2.72 -27.15 6.57
N VAL A 237 1.74 -26.29 6.27
CA VAL A 237 0.91 -25.67 7.32
C VAL A 237 0.08 -26.70 8.06
N ALA A 238 -0.64 -27.57 7.36
CA ALA A 238 -1.42 -28.65 7.96
C ALA A 238 -0.54 -29.60 8.79
N ALA A 239 0.58 -30.06 8.24
CA ALA A 239 1.50 -30.97 8.91
C ALA A 239 2.04 -30.41 10.23
N ARG A 240 2.27 -29.10 10.32
CA ARG A 240 2.69 -28.45 11.56
C ARG A 240 1.62 -28.48 12.65
N TRP A 241 0.35 -28.36 12.27
CA TRP A 241 -0.76 -28.35 13.22
C TRP A 241 -1.16 -29.77 13.66
N ALA A 242 -0.95 -30.77 12.80
CA ALA A 242 -1.42 -32.13 13.02
C ALA A 242 -1.02 -32.73 14.39
N PRO A 243 0.22 -32.60 14.90
CA PRO A 243 0.59 -33.14 16.21
C PRO A 243 -0.22 -32.56 17.37
N GLY A 244 -0.69 -31.31 17.26
CA GLY A 244 -1.39 -30.62 18.35
C GLY A 244 -2.90 -30.75 18.32
N VAL A 245 -3.52 -30.98 17.16
CA VAL A 245 -4.99 -31.00 17.02
C VAL A 245 -5.57 -32.27 16.40
N GLY A 246 -4.72 -33.16 15.84
CA GLY A 246 -5.15 -34.32 15.05
C GLY A 246 -5.53 -33.94 13.61
N ARG A 247 -5.35 -34.88 12.66
CA ARG A 247 -5.60 -34.64 11.22
C ARG A 247 -7.07 -34.39 10.90
N ASP A 248 -7.99 -35.10 11.56
CA ASP A 248 -9.45 -35.00 11.35
C ASP A 248 -10.02 -33.60 11.67
N ARG A 249 -9.27 -32.83 12.44
CA ARG A 249 -9.63 -31.46 12.85
C ARG A 249 -8.97 -30.39 11.99
N ILE A 250 -8.20 -30.78 10.99
CA ILE A 250 -7.62 -29.89 9.99
C ILE A 250 -8.46 -30.02 8.72
N ARG A 251 -8.81 -28.88 8.11
CA ARG A 251 -9.46 -28.84 6.80
C ARG A 251 -8.69 -27.89 5.90
N ILE A 252 -8.33 -28.33 4.71
CA ILE A 252 -7.76 -27.45 3.68
C ILE A 252 -8.93 -26.83 2.92
N VAL A 253 -8.92 -25.51 2.81
CA VAL A 253 -10.03 -24.74 2.26
C VAL A 253 -9.60 -24.12 0.94
N LEU A 254 -10.27 -24.54 -0.14
CA LEU A 254 -10.08 -24.07 -1.52
C LEU A 254 -11.39 -23.50 -2.12
N ASP A 255 -12.51 -23.68 -1.43
CA ASP A 255 -13.84 -23.19 -1.85
C ASP A 255 -14.47 -22.33 -0.74
N ASP A 256 -14.70 -21.06 -1.06
CA ASP A 256 -15.30 -20.06 -0.18
C ASP A 256 -16.77 -20.35 0.16
N ARG A 257 -17.53 -20.99 -0.74
CA ARG A 257 -18.93 -21.36 -0.47
C ARG A 257 -18.99 -22.52 0.52
N ALA A 258 -18.18 -23.56 0.28
CA ALA A 258 -18.06 -24.68 1.22
C ALA A 258 -17.56 -24.22 2.60
N LEU A 259 -16.71 -23.18 2.64
CA LEU A 259 -16.31 -22.53 3.88
C LEU A 259 -17.47 -21.81 4.57
N ALA A 260 -18.26 -21.04 3.82
CA ALA A 260 -19.43 -20.32 4.33
C ALA A 260 -20.44 -21.29 4.96
N ASP A 261 -20.76 -22.38 4.26
CA ASP A 261 -21.64 -23.45 4.72
C ASP A 261 -21.13 -24.09 6.02
N LEU A 262 -19.83 -24.44 6.08
CA LEU A 262 -19.22 -25.03 7.28
C LEU A 262 -19.28 -24.09 8.50
N LEU A 263 -19.14 -22.79 8.26
CA LEU A 263 -19.19 -21.76 9.30
C LEU A 263 -20.63 -21.32 9.63
N GLY A 264 -21.63 -21.75 8.85
CA GLY A 264 -23.03 -21.33 8.98
C GLY A 264 -23.19 -19.82 8.82
N VAL A 265 -22.61 -19.27 7.76
CA VAL A 265 -22.77 -17.88 7.29
C VAL A 265 -23.17 -17.90 5.82
N ASP A 266 -23.91 -16.89 5.35
CA ASP A 266 -24.41 -16.86 3.98
C ASP A 266 -23.28 -16.73 2.95
N GLU A 267 -22.28 -15.93 3.29
CA GLU A 267 -21.09 -15.70 2.48
C GLU A 267 -19.91 -15.32 3.37
N VAL A 268 -18.70 -15.55 2.87
CA VAL A 268 -17.47 -15.05 3.47
C VAL A 268 -16.98 -13.82 2.71
N ALA A 269 -16.39 -12.85 3.41
CA ALA A 269 -15.83 -11.66 2.75
C ALA A 269 -14.91 -12.02 1.59
N ALA A 270 -15.05 -11.32 0.47
CA ALA A 270 -14.21 -11.54 -0.72
C ALA A 270 -12.73 -11.17 -0.45
N ARG A 271 -11.83 -11.76 -1.23
CA ARG A 271 -10.41 -11.35 -1.23
C ARG A 271 -10.29 -9.91 -1.76
N PRO A 272 -9.58 -9.00 -1.06
CA PRO A 272 -9.25 -7.68 -1.60
C PRO A 272 -8.30 -7.85 -2.78
N VAL A 273 -8.71 -7.31 -3.94
CA VAL A 273 -7.89 -7.31 -5.15
C VAL A 273 -7.25 -5.95 -5.31
N LEU A 274 -5.93 -5.88 -5.17
CA LEU A 274 -5.15 -4.69 -5.44
C LEU A 274 -4.41 -4.84 -6.78
N PRO A 275 -4.37 -3.79 -7.61
CA PRO A 275 -3.54 -3.79 -8.79
C PRO A 275 -2.06 -3.76 -8.39
N ALA A 276 -1.18 -4.29 -9.25
CA ALA A 276 0.23 -4.47 -8.92
C ALA A 276 0.93 -3.18 -8.46
N HIS A 277 0.64 -2.05 -9.10
CA HIS A 277 1.21 -0.75 -8.77
C HIS A 277 0.79 -0.23 -7.38
N ALA A 278 -0.42 -0.58 -6.90
CA ALA A 278 -0.86 -0.22 -5.56
C ALA A 278 -0.13 -1.02 -4.47
N VAL A 279 0.15 -2.30 -4.74
CA VAL A 279 0.93 -3.14 -3.81
C VAL A 279 2.40 -2.71 -3.80
N GLU A 280 2.94 -2.33 -4.96
CA GLU A 280 4.30 -1.78 -5.06
C GLU A 280 4.43 -0.44 -4.32
N LEU A 281 3.44 0.45 -4.42
CA LEU A 281 3.41 1.66 -3.60
C LEU A 281 3.39 1.32 -2.10
N ALA A 282 2.56 0.35 -1.68
CA ALA A 282 2.51 -0.08 -0.29
C ALA A 282 3.87 -0.64 0.18
N ARG A 283 4.63 -1.33 -0.68
CA ARG A 283 5.99 -1.82 -0.40
C ARG A 283 6.96 -0.68 -0.12
N LEU A 284 6.92 0.37 -0.93
CA LEU A 284 7.79 1.54 -0.78
C LEU A 284 7.43 2.33 0.48
N VAL A 285 6.13 2.58 0.69
CA VAL A 285 5.62 3.27 1.88
C VAL A 285 5.92 2.50 3.15
N SER A 286 5.77 1.17 3.19
CA SER A 286 6.09 0.39 4.40
C SER A 286 7.58 0.40 4.73
N GLY A 287 8.45 0.46 3.71
CA GLY A 287 9.88 0.66 3.89
C GLY A 287 10.22 1.99 4.58
N ALA A 288 9.60 3.09 4.11
CA ALA A 288 9.78 4.41 4.70
C ALA A 288 9.13 4.54 6.09
N LEU A 289 7.90 4.05 6.25
CA LEU A 289 7.15 4.07 7.50
C LEU A 289 7.86 3.29 8.60
N GLY A 290 8.55 2.20 8.25
CA GLY A 290 9.38 1.44 9.20
C GLY A 290 10.53 2.22 9.83
N LEU A 291 10.87 3.41 9.31
CA LEU A 291 11.82 4.35 9.93
C LEU A 291 11.17 5.27 10.97
N LEU A 292 9.84 5.44 10.89
CA LEU A 292 9.08 6.40 11.70
C LEU A 292 8.32 5.73 12.85
N VAL A 293 7.90 4.47 12.67
CA VAL A 293 7.08 3.74 13.66
C VAL A 293 7.58 2.32 13.88
N THR A 294 7.20 1.74 15.02
CA THR A 294 7.50 0.32 15.31
C THR A 294 6.63 -0.64 14.48
N PRO A 295 7.01 -1.92 14.34
CA PRO A 295 6.34 -2.85 13.43
C PRO A 295 4.83 -3.02 13.60
N GLU A 296 4.33 -3.04 14.85
CA GLU A 296 2.92 -3.32 15.12
C GLU A 296 2.01 -2.10 14.79
N PRO A 297 2.31 -0.87 15.28
CA PRO A 297 1.65 0.35 14.80
C PRO A 297 1.72 0.53 13.28
N GLY A 298 2.89 0.30 12.67
CA GLY A 298 3.05 0.46 11.22
C GLY A 298 2.19 -0.51 10.43
N ARG A 299 2.10 -1.79 10.84
CA ARG A 299 1.17 -2.74 10.22
C ARG A 299 -0.29 -2.28 10.35
N ARG A 300 -0.69 -1.75 11.51
CA ARG A 300 -2.03 -1.20 11.73
C ARG A 300 -2.30 -0.04 10.76
N LEU A 301 -1.42 0.95 10.69
CA LEU A 301 -1.57 2.11 9.78
C LEU A 301 -1.67 1.68 8.32
N MET A 302 -0.81 0.76 7.88
CA MET A 302 -0.85 0.22 6.52
C MET A 302 -2.19 -0.47 6.22
N ARG A 303 -2.77 -1.21 7.18
CA ARG A 303 -3.98 -2.02 6.99
C ARG A 303 -5.29 -1.28 7.21
N GLU A 304 -5.31 -0.33 8.14
CA GLU A 304 -6.52 0.37 8.56
C GLU A 304 -6.64 1.74 7.92
N VAL A 305 -5.52 2.36 7.51
CA VAL A 305 -5.51 3.70 6.91
C VAL A 305 -5.15 3.65 5.42
N LEU A 306 -4.01 3.07 5.06
CA LEU A 306 -3.56 3.07 3.66
C LEU A 306 -4.37 2.12 2.77
N LEU A 307 -4.61 0.89 3.22
CA LEU A 307 -5.30 -0.13 2.43
C LEU A 307 -6.69 0.32 1.93
N PRO A 308 -7.58 0.92 2.75
CA PRO A 308 -8.86 1.44 2.25
C PRO A 308 -8.70 2.47 1.13
N ARG A 309 -7.75 3.42 1.27
CA ARG A 309 -7.47 4.44 0.25
C ARG A 309 -6.98 3.83 -1.06
N LEU A 310 -6.12 2.80 -0.98
CA LEU A 310 -5.63 2.07 -2.15
C LEU A 310 -6.75 1.28 -2.84
N LEU A 311 -7.67 0.68 -2.08
CA LEU A 311 -8.82 -0.03 -2.64
C LEU A 311 -9.81 0.92 -3.33
N GLU A 312 -10.10 2.07 -2.71
CA GLU A 312 -10.93 3.11 -3.32
C GLU A 312 -10.32 3.61 -4.64
N GLN A 313 -9.00 3.83 -4.66
CA GLN A 313 -8.35 4.31 -5.86
C GLN A 313 -8.25 3.22 -6.94
N ALA A 314 -7.97 1.98 -6.56
CA ALA A 314 -8.01 0.83 -7.46
C ALA A 314 -9.39 0.62 -8.10
N ALA A 315 -10.48 0.93 -7.39
CA ALA A 315 -11.83 0.86 -7.94
C ALA A 315 -12.08 1.91 -9.05
N ARG A 316 -11.36 3.05 -9.03
CA ARG A 316 -11.47 4.12 -10.03
C ARG A 316 -10.55 3.93 -11.23
N THR A 317 -9.27 3.67 -10.97
CA THR A 317 -8.24 3.61 -12.02
C THR A 317 -8.06 2.21 -12.59
N GLY A 318 -8.49 1.18 -11.85
CA GLY A 318 -8.30 -0.21 -12.21
C GLY A 318 -6.82 -0.59 -12.32
N GLY A 319 -6.57 -1.69 -13.02
CA GLY A 319 -5.23 -2.17 -13.33
C GLY A 319 -5.08 -3.68 -13.13
N PRO A 320 -4.07 -4.28 -13.76
CA PRO A 320 -3.85 -5.71 -13.62
C PRO A 320 -3.43 -6.05 -12.18
N PRO A 321 -3.91 -7.18 -11.63
CA PRO A 321 -3.41 -7.69 -10.35
C PRO A 321 -1.95 -8.14 -10.50
N LEU A 322 -1.31 -8.44 -9.37
CA LEU A 322 0.05 -8.96 -9.36
C LEU A 322 0.12 -10.32 -10.08
N GLY A 323 0.93 -10.38 -11.12
CA GLY A 323 1.13 -11.56 -11.96
C GLY A 323 2.50 -12.17 -11.80
N VAL A 324 2.61 -13.50 -11.97
CA VAL A 324 3.92 -14.16 -12.00
C VAL A 324 4.60 -13.89 -13.35
N PRO A 325 5.84 -13.39 -13.39
CA PRO A 325 6.59 -13.19 -14.63
C PRO A 325 6.80 -14.51 -15.43
N PRO A 326 6.80 -14.47 -16.78
CA PRO A 326 6.92 -15.65 -17.65
C PRO A 326 8.09 -16.59 -17.32
N GLU A 327 9.25 -16.03 -16.96
CA GLU A 327 10.46 -16.75 -16.57
C GLU A 327 10.24 -17.72 -15.38
N HIS A 328 9.24 -17.44 -14.53
CA HIS A 328 8.90 -18.27 -13.38
C HIS A 328 7.74 -19.23 -13.60
N HIS A 329 7.01 -19.15 -14.73
CA HIS A 329 5.80 -19.95 -14.96
C HIS A 329 6.05 -21.45 -14.85
N ARG A 330 7.15 -21.95 -15.43
CA ARG A 330 7.52 -23.38 -15.37
C ARG A 330 7.85 -23.83 -13.95
N TRP A 331 8.47 -22.96 -13.15
CA TRP A 331 8.78 -23.26 -11.76
C TRP A 331 7.49 -23.31 -10.92
N VAL A 332 6.65 -22.29 -11.01
CA VAL A 332 5.35 -22.22 -10.30
C VAL A 332 4.48 -23.43 -10.65
N HIS A 333 4.32 -23.73 -11.94
CA HIS A 333 3.50 -24.86 -12.36
C HIS A 333 4.00 -26.19 -11.77
N ARG A 334 5.29 -26.52 -11.92
CA ARG A 334 5.86 -27.75 -11.36
C ARG A 334 5.74 -27.81 -9.85
N ARG A 335 5.89 -26.69 -9.16
CA ARG A 335 5.80 -26.65 -7.70
C ARG A 335 4.37 -26.78 -7.21
N SER A 336 3.39 -26.22 -7.93
CA SER A 336 1.97 -26.39 -7.64
C SER A 336 1.50 -27.85 -7.78
N LEU A 337 2.03 -28.60 -8.75
CA LEU A 337 1.80 -30.05 -8.85
C LEU A 337 2.32 -30.81 -7.63
N ARG A 338 3.54 -30.50 -7.17
CA ARG A 338 4.10 -31.10 -5.96
C ARG A 338 3.29 -30.75 -4.71
N LEU A 339 2.76 -29.53 -4.65
CA LEU A 339 1.91 -29.10 -3.54
C LEU A 339 0.60 -29.89 -3.53
N ARG A 340 -0.06 -30.03 -4.67
CA ARG A 340 -1.26 -30.86 -4.85
C ARG A 340 -0.99 -32.30 -4.39
N ASP A 341 0.11 -32.90 -4.82
CA ASP A 341 0.47 -34.27 -4.46
C ASP A 341 0.75 -34.41 -2.96
N ALA A 342 1.41 -33.42 -2.34
CA ALA A 342 1.65 -33.37 -0.90
C ALA A 342 0.35 -33.22 -0.09
N VAL A 343 -0.61 -32.43 -0.57
CA VAL A 343 -1.94 -32.32 0.06
C VAL A 343 -2.69 -33.65 -0.01
N ARG A 344 -2.67 -34.34 -1.16
CA ARG A 344 -3.27 -35.68 -1.31
C ARG A 344 -2.64 -36.70 -0.37
N ALA A 345 -1.32 -36.73 -0.28
CA ALA A 345 -0.61 -37.66 0.59
C ALA A 345 -0.82 -37.37 2.09
N GLY A 346 -1.21 -36.15 2.44
CA GLY A 346 -1.44 -35.73 3.83
C GLY A 346 -2.71 -36.32 4.47
N ASP A 347 -3.64 -36.81 3.65
CA ASP A 347 -4.94 -37.36 4.07
C ASP A 347 -5.73 -36.39 4.98
N TYR A 348 -5.73 -35.11 4.61
CA TYR A 348 -6.54 -34.09 5.27
C TYR A 348 -7.86 -33.92 4.51
N PRO A 349 -9.00 -33.72 5.19
CA PRO A 349 -10.23 -33.28 4.54
C PRO A 349 -10.03 -31.97 3.77
N VAL A 350 -10.54 -31.91 2.53
CA VAL A 350 -10.46 -30.74 1.65
C VAL A 350 -11.86 -30.21 1.36
N LEU A 351 -12.06 -28.90 1.49
CA LEU A 351 -13.25 -28.19 1.04
C LEU A 351 -12.94 -27.57 -0.32
N GLY A 352 -13.52 -28.11 -1.40
CA GLY A 352 -13.22 -27.75 -2.78
C GLY A 352 -12.41 -28.84 -3.51
N GLN A 353 -11.83 -28.51 -4.67
CA GLN A 353 -11.09 -29.48 -5.48
C GLN A 353 -9.58 -29.29 -5.32
N VAL A 354 -8.86 -30.38 -5.01
CA VAL A 354 -7.39 -30.30 -4.83
C VAL A 354 -6.66 -29.84 -6.09
N GLU A 355 -7.24 -30.06 -7.28
CA GLU A 355 -6.69 -29.59 -8.55
C GLU A 355 -6.69 -28.05 -8.68
N ASP A 356 -7.47 -27.34 -7.86
CA ASP A 356 -7.50 -25.86 -7.85
C ASP A 356 -6.21 -25.27 -7.28
N LEU A 357 -5.42 -26.06 -6.54
CA LEU A 357 -4.06 -25.67 -6.11
C LEU A 357 -3.08 -25.49 -7.27
N VAL A 358 -3.38 -26.06 -8.44
CA VAL A 358 -2.45 -26.12 -9.58
C VAL A 358 -2.57 -24.86 -10.41
N SER A 359 -1.53 -24.01 -10.38
CA SER A 359 -1.41 -22.86 -11.26
C SER A 359 -1.17 -23.34 -12.70
N ARG A 360 -2.21 -23.25 -13.54
CA ARG A 360 -2.18 -23.74 -14.93
C ARG A 360 -1.43 -22.75 -15.84
N PRO A 361 -0.61 -23.23 -16.80
CA PRO A 361 0.16 -22.35 -17.69
C PRO A 361 -0.68 -21.30 -18.43
N ARG A 362 -1.88 -21.67 -18.89
CA ARG A 362 -2.79 -20.73 -19.57
C ARG A 362 -3.27 -19.59 -18.66
N VAL A 363 -3.55 -19.90 -17.39
CA VAL A 363 -3.99 -18.90 -16.39
C VAL A 363 -2.83 -17.97 -16.02
N LEU A 364 -1.62 -18.52 -15.88
CA LEU A 364 -0.41 -17.74 -15.64
C LEU A 364 -0.11 -16.77 -16.80
N ALA A 365 -0.22 -17.24 -18.05
CA ALA A 365 -0.01 -16.41 -19.23
C ALA A 365 -1.05 -15.27 -19.35
N ALA A 366 -2.32 -15.54 -19.02
CA ALA A 366 -3.37 -14.53 -19.05
C ALA A 366 -3.20 -13.42 -17.98
N ARG A 367 -2.40 -13.66 -16.94
CA ARG A 367 -2.14 -12.73 -15.83
C ARG A 367 -0.75 -12.07 -15.92
N ALA A 368 -0.12 -12.04 -17.10
CA ALA A 368 1.24 -11.52 -17.24
C ALA A 368 1.35 -10.04 -16.82
N PRO A 369 2.44 -9.65 -16.14
CA PRO A 369 2.63 -8.27 -15.67
C PRO A 369 2.84 -7.29 -16.83
N ALA A 370 2.53 -6.02 -16.56
CA ALA A 370 2.86 -4.91 -17.47
C ALA A 370 4.38 -4.63 -17.48
N PRO A 371 4.92 -3.95 -18.52
CA PRO A 371 6.33 -3.53 -18.57
C PRO A 371 6.73 -2.69 -17.35
N ALA A 372 7.96 -2.85 -16.86
CA ALA A 372 8.45 -2.22 -15.62
C ALA A 372 8.40 -0.68 -15.62
N ALA A 373 8.85 -0.01 -16.68
CA ALA A 373 8.81 1.46 -16.75
C ALA A 373 7.37 2.02 -16.67
N VAL A 374 6.42 1.37 -17.35
CA VAL A 374 4.99 1.71 -17.27
C VAL A 374 4.43 1.40 -15.88
N ALA A 375 5.02 0.43 -15.16
CA ALA A 375 4.64 0.15 -13.79
C ALA A 375 5.09 1.29 -12.86
N ASP A 376 6.33 1.76 -12.95
CA ASP A 376 6.86 2.81 -12.08
C ASP A 376 6.13 4.15 -12.25
N ASP A 377 5.81 4.54 -13.50
CA ASP A 377 5.02 5.75 -13.76
C ASP A 377 3.60 5.65 -13.20
N ARG A 378 2.98 4.45 -13.23
CA ARG A 378 1.67 4.21 -12.60
C ARG A 378 1.74 4.26 -11.07
N VAL A 379 2.82 3.75 -10.48
CA VAL A 379 3.06 3.86 -9.02
C VAL A 379 3.21 5.33 -8.64
N LEU A 380 3.94 6.11 -9.43
CA LEU A 380 4.17 7.54 -9.17
C LEU A 380 2.89 8.36 -9.33
N ALA A 381 2.11 8.12 -10.38
CA ALA A 381 0.81 8.75 -10.57
C ALA A 381 -0.14 8.45 -9.40
N LEU A 382 -0.18 7.19 -8.94
CA LEU A 382 -0.96 6.81 -7.76
C LEU A 382 -0.47 7.52 -6.48
N ALA A 383 0.84 7.63 -6.29
CA ALA A 383 1.41 8.33 -5.14
C ALA A 383 1.05 9.82 -5.16
N ALA A 384 1.11 10.47 -6.32
CA ALA A 384 0.70 11.85 -6.51
C ALA A 384 -0.78 12.08 -6.16
N ASP A 385 -1.68 11.21 -6.64
CA ASP A 385 -3.11 11.28 -6.33
C ASP A 385 -3.40 11.15 -4.82
N LEU A 386 -2.68 10.27 -4.13
CA LEU A 386 -2.82 10.08 -2.69
C LEU A 386 -2.29 11.28 -1.89
N LEU A 387 -1.14 11.84 -2.29
CA LEU A 387 -0.57 13.04 -1.66
C LEU A 387 -1.48 14.26 -1.82
N LEU A 388 -2.12 14.40 -2.97
CA LEU A 388 -3.10 15.46 -3.23
C LEU A 388 -4.46 15.23 -2.54
N GLY A 389 -4.63 14.14 -1.80
CA GLY A 389 -5.86 13.85 -1.06
C GLY A 389 -7.08 13.64 -1.95
N ARG A 390 -6.89 13.23 -3.23
CA ARG A 390 -8.00 12.99 -4.19
C ARG A 390 -8.74 11.68 -3.90
N THR A 391 -8.98 11.36 -2.64
CA THR A 391 -9.69 10.16 -2.12
C THR A 391 -11.12 10.52 -1.70
N GLY A 392 -11.91 11.01 -2.66
CA GLY A 392 -13.34 11.22 -2.50
C GLY A 392 -14.03 11.47 -3.84
N PRO A 393 -15.35 11.21 -3.96
CA PRO A 393 -16.11 11.46 -5.19
C PRO A 393 -16.31 12.95 -5.54
N ASP A 394 -15.95 13.90 -4.67
CA ASP A 394 -16.26 15.32 -4.88
C ASP A 394 -15.01 16.22 -4.85
N GLY A 395 -14.21 16.18 -5.92
CA GLY A 395 -13.18 17.19 -6.21
C GLY A 395 -13.72 18.56 -6.65
N THR A 396 -15.04 18.83 -6.51
CA THR A 396 -15.67 20.08 -6.95
C THR A 396 -16.53 20.78 -5.90
N ALA A 397 -16.85 20.18 -4.76
CA ALA A 397 -17.85 20.77 -3.84
C ALA A 397 -17.26 21.65 -2.71
N GLN A 398 -16.01 21.46 -2.29
CA GLN A 398 -15.45 22.19 -1.14
C GLN A 398 -14.85 23.57 -1.46
N GLY A 399 -14.66 23.91 -2.75
CA GLY A 399 -14.19 25.24 -3.18
C GLY A 399 -15.31 26.28 -3.37
N GLN A 400 -16.57 25.86 -3.51
CA GLN A 400 -17.67 26.78 -3.84
C GLN A 400 -18.51 27.22 -2.63
N ALA A 401 -18.53 26.44 -1.54
CA ALA A 401 -19.28 26.80 -0.33
C ALA A 401 -18.64 27.97 0.47
N ALA A 402 -17.33 28.19 0.32
CA ALA A 402 -16.64 29.30 0.99
C ALA A 402 -16.79 30.66 0.27
N ALA A 403 -17.27 30.67 -0.97
CA ALA A 403 -17.39 31.90 -1.78
C ALA A 403 -18.81 32.52 -1.79
N GLN A 404 -19.81 31.85 -1.22
CA GLN A 404 -21.22 32.33 -1.26
C GLN A 404 -21.77 32.80 0.10
N GLY A 405 -20.92 32.87 1.15
CA GLY A 405 -21.31 33.25 2.51
C GLY A 405 -21.16 34.73 2.88
N GLN A 406 -20.99 35.65 1.91
CA GLN A 406 -20.93 37.10 2.18
C GLN A 406 -21.76 37.90 1.17
N ALA A 407 -23.08 37.91 1.37
CA ALA A 407 -23.95 38.97 0.88
C ALA A 407 -25.12 39.13 1.85
N GLY A 408 -24.98 40.04 2.81
CA GLY A 408 -26.03 40.38 3.76
C GLY A 408 -27.20 41.11 3.07
N PRO A 409 -28.45 40.98 3.56
CA PRO A 409 -29.55 41.75 3.02
C PRO A 409 -29.51 43.16 3.64
N GLY A 410 -29.01 44.10 2.85
CA GLY A 410 -29.18 45.53 3.10
C GLY A 410 -30.65 45.93 2.97
N ARG A 411 -31.16 46.58 4.01
CA ARG A 411 -32.43 47.31 4.04
C ARG A 411 -32.57 48.24 2.84
N ALA A 412 -33.71 48.18 2.16
CA ALA A 412 -34.23 49.32 1.40
C ALA A 412 -35.73 49.47 1.69
N ARG A 413 -36.04 50.61 2.33
CA ARG A 413 -37.38 51.21 2.42
C ARG A 413 -37.95 51.41 1.02
N ARG A 414 -39.24 51.16 0.85
CA ARG A 414 -40.06 51.85 -0.16
C ARG A 414 -41.26 52.47 0.53
N GLU A 415 -41.23 53.79 0.56
CA GLU A 415 -42.39 54.66 0.63
C GLU A 415 -43.24 54.49 -0.65
N GLU A 416 -44.56 54.36 -0.43
CA GLU A 416 -45.62 55.17 -1.05
C GLU A 416 -45.84 55.11 -2.58
N GLN A 417 -46.96 54.48 -2.99
CA GLN A 417 -48.05 55.12 -3.75
C GLN A 417 -49.10 54.08 -4.19
N ALA A 418 -50.24 54.05 -3.49
CA ALA A 418 -51.63 53.97 -3.97
C ALA A 418 -52.57 53.68 -2.80
#